data_AF-A0A2E1SRE6-F1
#
_entry.id   AF-A0A2E1SRE6-F1
#
_cell.length_a   1.000
_cell.length_b   1.000
_cell.length_c   1.000
_cell.angle_alpha   90.00
_cell.angle_beta   90.00
_cell.angle_gamma   90.00
#
_symmetry.space_group_name_H-M   'P 1'
#
loop_
_entity.id
_entity.type
_entity.pdbx_description
1 polymer ?
#
loop_
_entity_poly.entity_id
_entity_poly.type
_entity_poly.pdbx_seq_one_letter_code
_entity_poly.pdbx_strand_id
1 'polypeptide(L)'
;MVVMVSTLSVACSGQKDILACLPNLETVTTQDIRGGEFSFGDNRYYANEKPIQSTQVNDFNIDRTEVTNQQFRAFVEATGYVTAAELGLSQEEFPNIPEELRVPGSMVFVSPSPDKNTSPAAWWQFIPGANWRHPLGPDSSIEDKDSFPVVQLTYDDALAYATWLGRRLPTEIEWEYASRGGLKGASYSWGEEKPHMGESKANTWQGHFPFTNLKEDGFVGSSPVGCFPANGYGLYDMTGNVWEWTESPYGPDHKRDYGEKGYDPQQPGVEVKTLKGGSFLCSDNYCQRFRPASRQAQDFSLATSHIGFRTVK
;
A
#
# COMPACT_ATOMS: atom_id res chain seq x y z
N MET A 1 -56.50 32.71 -20.35
CA MET A 1 -56.41 31.27 -20.00
C MET A 1 -55.00 30.84 -20.37
N VAL A 2 -54.06 30.93 -19.42
CA VAL A 2 -52.62 30.73 -19.64
C VAL A 2 -52.31 29.27 -19.33
N VAL A 3 -51.82 28.54 -20.33
CA VAL A 3 -51.43 27.13 -20.21
C VAL A 3 -50.03 27.09 -19.61
N MET A 4 -49.93 26.68 -18.34
CA MET A 4 -48.66 26.32 -17.71
C MET A 4 -48.17 24.99 -18.28
N VAL A 5 -47.04 25.02 -18.98
CA VAL A 5 -46.29 23.82 -19.36
C VAL A 5 -45.37 23.48 -18.19
N SER A 6 -45.72 22.45 -17.42
CA SER A 6 -44.89 21.91 -16.35
C SER A 6 -43.81 21.01 -16.95
N THR A 7 -42.57 21.50 -17.00
CA THR A 7 -41.39 20.68 -17.33
C THR A 7 -41.03 19.80 -16.14
N LEU A 8 -41.43 18.53 -16.19
CA LEU A 8 -40.95 17.48 -15.27
C LEU A 8 -39.46 17.26 -15.49
N SER A 9 -38.65 17.78 -14.58
CA SER A 9 -37.23 17.47 -14.47
C SER A 9 -37.13 16.07 -13.86
N VAL A 10 -36.79 15.07 -14.68
CA VAL A 10 -36.41 13.75 -14.18
C VAL A 10 -35.03 13.91 -13.55
N ALA A 11 -35.00 14.11 -12.24
CA ALA A 11 -33.78 13.94 -11.46
C ALA A 11 -33.50 12.43 -11.40
N CYS A 12 -32.62 11.95 -12.28
CA CYS A 12 -31.96 10.67 -12.06
C CYS A 12 -31.06 10.84 -10.83
N SER A 13 -31.59 10.51 -9.65
CA SER A 13 -30.75 10.20 -8.51
C SER A 13 -30.05 8.89 -8.85
N GLY A 14 -28.86 8.98 -9.45
CA GLY A 14 -27.94 7.86 -9.54
C GLY A 14 -27.69 7.39 -8.11
N GLN A 15 -28.32 6.28 -7.76
CA GLN A 15 -28.01 5.55 -6.54
C GLN A 15 -26.55 5.12 -6.73
N LYS A 16 -25.62 5.82 -6.05
CA LYS A 16 -24.21 5.39 -6.04
C LYS A 16 -24.23 3.95 -5.53
N ASP A 17 -23.86 3.00 -6.38
CA ASP A 17 -23.74 1.61 -5.98
C ASP A 17 -22.86 1.55 -4.73
N ILE A 18 -23.37 0.89 -3.69
CA ILE A 18 -22.64 0.70 -2.44
C ILE A 18 -21.41 -0.14 -2.81
N LEU A 19 -20.20 0.36 -2.51
CA LEU A 19 -18.95 -0.39 -2.68
C LEU A 19 -19.12 -1.78 -2.03
N ALA A 20 -19.11 -2.81 -2.86
CA ALA A 20 -19.26 -4.19 -2.44
C ALA A 20 -17.86 -4.79 -2.22
N CYS A 21 -17.31 -4.57 -1.02
CA CYS A 21 -16.03 -5.15 -0.63
C CYS A 21 -16.13 -6.66 -0.47
N LEU A 22 -14.98 -7.35 -0.57
CA LEU A 22 -14.94 -8.77 -0.22
C LEU A 22 -15.37 -8.95 1.24
N PRO A 23 -16.14 -10.01 1.55
CA PRO A 23 -16.52 -10.31 2.93
C PRO A 23 -15.28 -10.63 3.76
N ASN A 24 -15.41 -10.65 5.09
CA ASN A 24 -14.36 -11.18 5.98
C ASN A 24 -13.96 -12.59 5.52
N LEU A 25 -12.72 -12.72 5.02
CA LEU A 25 -12.15 -13.97 4.56
C LEU A 25 -11.37 -14.60 5.71
N GLU A 26 -11.91 -15.65 6.32
CA GLU A 26 -11.20 -16.42 7.36
C GLU A 26 -9.95 -17.12 6.82
N THR A 27 -9.89 -17.37 5.51
CA THR A 27 -8.78 -18.05 4.84
C THR A 27 -8.14 -17.17 3.77
N VAL A 28 -6.82 -17.25 3.65
CA VAL A 28 -6.06 -16.62 2.57
C VAL A 28 -6.55 -17.15 1.23
N THR A 29 -7.09 -16.27 0.39
CA THR A 29 -7.43 -16.60 -0.99
C THR A 29 -6.26 -16.28 -1.90
N THR A 30 -5.81 -17.27 -2.67
CA THR A 30 -4.66 -17.13 -3.57
C THR A 30 -5.05 -17.34 -5.03
N GLN A 31 -4.19 -16.90 -5.93
CA GLN A 31 -4.30 -17.09 -7.37
C GLN A 31 -2.99 -17.63 -7.93
N ASP A 32 -3.08 -18.69 -8.74
CA ASP A 32 -1.95 -19.16 -9.53
C ASP A 32 -1.78 -18.27 -10.76
N ILE A 33 -0.56 -17.76 -10.94
CA ILE A 33 -0.16 -16.88 -12.03
C ILE A 33 0.80 -17.66 -12.92
N ARG A 34 0.39 -17.82 -14.19
CA ARG A 34 1.28 -18.30 -15.25
C ARG A 34 2.32 -17.22 -15.50
N GLY A 35 3.59 -17.54 -15.30
CA GLY A 35 4.71 -16.68 -15.58
C GLY A 35 4.90 -16.45 -17.08
N GLY A 36 5.74 -15.47 -17.42
CA GLY A 36 6.00 -15.09 -18.79
C GLY A 36 7.01 -13.96 -18.89
N GLU A 37 7.36 -13.62 -20.12
CA GLU A 37 8.15 -12.43 -20.41
C GLU A 37 7.27 -11.17 -20.30
N PHE A 38 7.78 -10.12 -19.68
CA PHE A 38 7.15 -8.81 -19.67
C PHE A 38 8.16 -7.66 -19.60
N SER A 39 7.67 -6.45 -19.85
CA SER A 39 8.43 -5.21 -19.68
C SER A 39 8.28 -4.69 -18.25
N PHE A 40 9.35 -4.80 -17.47
CA PHE A 40 9.48 -4.31 -16.10
C PHE A 40 9.93 -2.84 -16.08
N GLY A 41 9.27 -1.99 -15.29
CA GLY A 41 9.52 -0.56 -15.20
C GLY A 41 8.72 0.30 -16.18
N ASP A 42 9.05 1.60 -16.24
CA ASP A 42 8.42 2.57 -17.14
C ASP A 42 9.36 3.74 -17.45
N ASN A 43 9.37 4.19 -18.70
CA ASN A 43 10.20 5.31 -19.17
C ASN A 43 9.49 6.68 -19.12
N ARG A 44 8.20 6.73 -18.79
CA ARG A 44 7.35 7.93 -18.90
C ARG A 44 7.33 8.82 -17.67
N TYR A 45 7.48 8.26 -16.47
CA TYR A 45 7.18 8.98 -15.22
C TYR A 45 8.44 9.26 -14.38
N TYR A 46 8.77 8.41 -13.40
CA TYR A 46 9.88 8.68 -12.48
C TYR A 46 11.21 8.12 -12.98
N ALA A 47 12.33 8.73 -12.58
CA ALA A 47 13.67 8.30 -13.00
C ALA A 47 14.04 6.92 -12.43
N ASN A 48 13.55 6.58 -11.24
CA ASN A 48 13.81 5.31 -10.57
C ASN A 48 13.04 4.12 -11.16
N GLU A 49 12.09 4.37 -12.05
CA GLU A 49 11.36 3.34 -12.83
C GLU A 49 12.11 2.96 -14.12
N LYS A 50 13.21 3.66 -14.43
CA LYS A 50 13.97 3.53 -15.68
C LYS A 50 15.26 2.74 -15.49
N PRO A 51 15.80 2.15 -16.58
CA PRO A 51 15.10 1.91 -17.85
C PRO A 51 14.07 0.77 -17.71
N ILE A 52 13.14 0.71 -18.66
CA ILE A 52 12.37 -0.52 -18.90
C ILE A 52 13.34 -1.67 -19.22
N GLN A 53 13.09 -2.84 -18.61
CA GLN A 53 13.83 -4.08 -18.86
C GLN A 53 12.88 -5.18 -19.34
N SER A 54 13.32 -5.99 -20.31
CA SER A 54 12.62 -7.26 -20.60
C SER A 54 13.05 -8.27 -19.54
N THR A 55 12.09 -8.89 -18.87
CA THR A 55 12.36 -9.88 -17.82
C THR A 55 11.38 -11.03 -17.89
N GLN A 56 11.79 -12.17 -17.33
CA GLN A 56 11.00 -13.40 -17.28
C GLN A 56 10.57 -13.65 -15.84
N VAL A 57 9.30 -13.98 -15.65
CA VAL A 57 8.76 -14.45 -14.36
C VAL A 57 8.39 -15.93 -14.52
N ASN A 58 8.69 -16.74 -13.50
CA ASN A 58 8.26 -18.13 -13.43
C ASN A 58 6.79 -18.20 -13.01
N ASP A 59 6.18 -19.38 -13.08
CA ASP A 59 4.87 -19.59 -12.46
C ASP A 59 5.00 -19.42 -10.93
N PHE A 60 4.03 -18.75 -10.32
CA PHE A 60 3.97 -18.54 -8.87
C PHE A 60 2.52 -18.41 -8.40
N ASN A 61 2.29 -18.57 -7.10
CA ASN A 61 1.00 -18.36 -6.46
C ASN A 61 1.06 -17.06 -5.64
N ILE A 62 0.03 -16.23 -5.68
CA ILE A 62 -0.02 -14.93 -4.98
C ILE A 62 -1.33 -14.75 -4.23
N ASP A 63 -1.30 -14.05 -3.10
CA ASP A 63 -2.52 -13.65 -2.40
C ASP A 63 -3.34 -12.67 -3.26
N ARG A 64 -4.65 -12.89 -3.29
CA ARG A 64 -5.57 -12.05 -4.08
C ARG A 64 -5.77 -10.66 -3.50
N THR A 65 -5.49 -10.49 -2.21
CA THR A 65 -5.65 -9.23 -1.45
C THR A 65 -4.39 -8.98 -0.62
N GLU A 66 -4.28 -7.81 0.01
CA GLU A 66 -3.36 -7.65 1.13
C GLU A 66 -3.73 -8.58 2.30
N VAL A 67 -2.76 -8.85 3.18
CA VAL A 67 -3.00 -9.56 4.44
C VAL A 67 -3.86 -8.71 5.35
N THR A 68 -4.92 -9.31 5.92
CA THR A 68 -5.87 -8.57 6.75
C THR A 68 -5.52 -8.59 8.24
N ASN A 69 -6.11 -7.69 9.02
CA ASN A 69 -5.99 -7.68 10.48
C ASN A 69 -6.43 -9.03 11.11
N GLN A 70 -7.49 -9.65 10.59
CA GLN A 70 -7.94 -10.96 11.08
C GLN A 70 -6.89 -12.05 10.86
N GLN A 71 -6.29 -12.08 9.66
CA GLN A 71 -5.26 -13.05 9.30
C GLN A 71 -4.00 -12.85 10.14
N PHE A 72 -3.54 -11.61 10.29
CA PHE A 72 -2.38 -11.29 11.12
C PHE A 72 -2.62 -11.59 12.60
N ARG A 73 -3.85 -11.35 13.11
CA ARG A 73 -4.24 -11.74 14.47
C ARG A 73 -4.10 -13.25 14.68
N ALA A 74 -4.54 -14.08 13.74
CA ALA A 74 -4.39 -15.52 13.83
C ALA A 74 -2.92 -15.96 13.91
N PHE A 75 -2.03 -15.30 13.17
CA PHE A 75 -0.58 -15.49 13.29
C PHE A 75 -0.07 -15.15 14.69
N VAL A 76 -0.43 -13.97 15.21
CA VAL A 76 -0.02 -13.52 16.54
C VAL A 76 -0.54 -14.45 17.64
N GLU A 77 -1.81 -14.89 17.56
CA GLU A 77 -2.40 -15.82 18.52
C GLU A 77 -1.74 -17.21 18.49
N ALA A 78 -1.37 -17.69 17.29
CA ALA A 78 -0.74 -18.99 17.14
C ALA A 78 0.74 -19.02 17.60
N THR A 79 1.43 -17.89 17.55
CA THR A 79 2.89 -17.83 17.74
C THR A 79 3.33 -17.04 18.97
N GLY A 80 2.47 -16.18 19.51
CA GLY A 80 2.84 -15.19 20.51
C GLY A 80 3.74 -14.07 19.97
N TYR A 81 3.76 -13.85 18.64
CA TYR A 81 4.60 -12.84 18.00
C TYR A 81 4.29 -11.43 18.52
N VAL A 82 5.35 -10.63 18.72
CA VAL A 82 5.28 -9.23 19.12
C VAL A 82 5.99 -8.43 18.05
N THR A 83 5.32 -7.44 17.45
CA THR A 83 5.90 -6.71 16.32
C THR A 83 7.01 -5.76 16.75
N ALA A 84 7.86 -5.37 15.80
CA ALA A 84 8.89 -4.36 16.07
C ALA A 84 8.31 -3.04 16.61
N ALA A 85 7.14 -2.61 16.12
CA ALA A 85 6.46 -1.42 16.65
C ALA A 85 5.99 -1.58 18.11
N GLU A 86 5.69 -2.81 18.55
CA GLU A 86 5.34 -3.11 19.95
C GLU A 86 6.58 -3.22 20.85
N LEU A 87 7.75 -3.51 20.30
CA LEU A 87 9.03 -3.61 21.03
C LEU A 87 9.78 -2.28 21.14
N GLY A 88 9.69 -1.42 20.12
CA GLY A 88 10.56 -0.26 19.96
C GLY A 88 11.92 -0.61 19.34
N LEU A 89 12.84 0.34 19.32
CA LEU A 89 14.17 0.19 18.71
C LEU A 89 15.26 0.00 19.76
N SER A 90 16.16 -0.96 19.51
CA SER A 90 17.29 -1.21 20.41
C SER A 90 18.33 -0.10 20.36
N GLN A 91 18.93 0.26 21.50
CA GLN A 91 20.03 1.24 21.54
C GLN A 91 21.30 0.72 20.87
N GLU A 92 21.52 -0.59 20.92
CA GLU A 92 22.72 -1.23 20.36
C GLU A 92 22.72 -1.20 18.84
N GLU A 93 21.58 -1.52 18.21
CA GLU A 93 21.45 -1.51 16.75
C GLU A 93 21.22 -0.10 16.21
N PHE A 94 20.52 0.76 16.97
CA PHE A 94 20.16 2.12 16.56
C PHE A 94 20.71 3.20 17.51
N PRO A 95 22.05 3.31 17.70
CA PRO A 95 22.65 4.21 18.70
C PRO A 95 22.46 5.69 18.38
N ASN A 96 22.16 6.03 17.12
CA ASN A 96 21.98 7.41 16.66
C ASN A 96 20.53 7.90 16.73
N ILE A 97 19.58 7.03 17.12
CA ILE A 97 18.17 7.39 17.24
C ILE A 97 17.89 7.91 18.67
N PRO A 98 17.30 9.12 18.83
CA PRO A 98 16.92 9.67 20.13
C PRO A 98 16.05 8.71 20.94
N GLU A 99 16.19 8.72 22.27
CA GLU A 99 15.50 7.79 23.18
C GLU A 99 13.97 7.88 23.04
N GLU A 100 13.46 9.09 22.87
CA GLU A 100 12.03 9.36 22.66
C GLU A 100 11.48 8.77 21.35
N LEU A 101 12.34 8.43 20.38
CA LEU A 101 11.97 7.76 19.12
C LEU A 101 12.30 6.26 19.13
N ARG A 102 12.85 5.74 20.25
CA ARG A 102 13.16 4.30 20.42
C ARG A 102 12.09 3.56 21.22
N VAL A 103 11.18 4.26 21.89
CA VAL A 103 10.07 3.63 22.63
C VAL A 103 9.13 2.87 21.68
N PRO A 104 8.30 1.92 22.17
CA PRO A 104 7.26 1.31 21.36
C PRO A 104 6.37 2.36 20.69
N GLY A 105 6.15 2.22 19.39
CA GLY A 105 5.48 3.21 18.57
C GLY A 105 5.89 3.11 17.10
N SER A 106 5.26 3.93 16.27
CA SER A 106 5.50 3.94 14.84
C SER A 106 5.09 5.26 14.20
N MET A 107 5.36 5.40 12.89
CA MET A 107 5.01 6.62 12.15
C MET A 107 3.55 6.62 11.71
N VAL A 108 2.84 7.68 12.05
CA VAL A 108 1.42 7.87 11.73
C VAL A 108 1.27 9.10 10.84
N PHE A 109 0.46 8.97 9.78
CA PHE A 109 0.03 10.12 9.01
C PHE A 109 -1.02 10.91 9.79
N VAL A 110 -0.74 12.18 10.04
CA VAL A 110 -1.65 13.12 10.68
C VAL A 110 -1.85 14.30 9.74
N SER A 111 -3.04 14.42 9.13
CA SER A 111 -3.32 15.53 8.23
C SER A 111 -3.15 16.87 8.96
N PRO A 112 -2.35 17.81 8.42
CA PRO A 112 -2.09 19.08 9.07
C PRO A 112 -3.23 20.07 8.83
N SER A 113 -3.33 21.09 9.69
CA SER A 113 -4.21 22.22 9.44
C SER A 113 -3.74 23.03 8.22
N PRO A 114 -4.65 23.46 7.31
CA PRO A 114 -4.31 24.25 6.12
C PRO A 114 -3.59 25.57 6.41
N ASP A 115 -3.81 26.15 7.59
CA ASP A 115 -3.34 27.49 7.93
C ASP A 115 -1.88 27.55 8.41
N LYS A 116 -1.18 26.40 8.43
CA LYS A 116 0.21 26.31 8.87
C LYS A 116 1.13 26.03 7.69
N ASN A 117 2.23 26.78 7.61
CA ASN A 117 3.33 26.45 6.70
C ASN A 117 3.89 25.08 7.14
N THR A 118 3.82 24.08 6.27
CA THR A 118 4.07 22.67 6.64
C THR A 118 5.19 22.06 5.81
N SER A 119 5.87 21.08 6.40
CA SER A 119 6.83 20.20 5.74
C SER A 119 6.36 18.75 5.92
N PRO A 120 6.95 17.75 5.25
CA PRO A 120 6.61 16.35 5.50
C PRO A 120 6.64 15.93 6.98
N ALA A 121 7.54 16.50 7.77
CA ALA A 121 7.62 16.29 9.22
C ALA A 121 6.40 16.83 9.99
N ALA A 122 5.57 17.68 9.37
CA ALA A 122 4.33 18.16 9.98
C ALA A 122 3.20 17.12 9.91
N TRP A 123 3.23 16.22 8.92
CA TRP A 123 2.16 15.22 8.71
C TRP A 123 2.61 13.78 8.87
N TRP A 124 3.91 13.52 9.00
CA TRP A 124 4.44 12.24 9.48
C TRP A 124 4.95 12.40 10.90
N GLN A 125 4.25 11.78 11.85
CA GLN A 125 4.55 11.93 13.28
C GLN A 125 4.84 10.57 13.89
N PHE A 126 5.90 10.48 14.67
CA PHE A 126 6.12 9.32 15.52
C PHE A 126 5.14 9.36 16.69
N ILE A 127 4.32 8.33 16.83
CA ILE A 127 3.30 8.24 17.89
C ILE A 127 3.64 7.05 18.79
N PRO A 128 4.08 7.30 20.04
CA PRO A 128 4.28 6.24 21.03
C PRO A 128 3.03 5.38 21.20
N GLY A 129 3.21 4.06 21.19
CA GLY A 129 2.15 3.07 21.30
C GLY A 129 1.30 2.88 20.03
N ALA A 130 1.60 3.56 18.92
CA ALA A 130 1.04 3.17 17.63
C ALA A 130 1.64 1.83 17.17
N ASN A 131 0.76 0.90 16.81
CA ASN A 131 1.11 -0.45 16.34
C ASN A 131 -0.06 -1.04 15.55
N TRP A 132 0.04 -2.30 15.12
CA TRP A 132 -0.98 -2.92 14.26
C TRP A 132 -2.37 -3.04 14.94
N ARG A 133 -2.45 -3.13 16.28
CA ARG A 133 -3.73 -3.13 17.03
C ARG A 133 -4.28 -1.72 17.25
N HIS A 134 -3.38 -0.74 17.30
CA HIS A 134 -3.63 0.67 17.61
C HIS A 134 -3.02 1.56 16.50
N PRO A 135 -3.50 1.48 15.25
CA PRO A 135 -2.78 2.00 14.08
C PRO A 135 -2.64 3.51 14.01
N LEU A 136 -3.41 4.26 14.80
CA LEU A 136 -3.32 5.73 14.90
C LEU A 136 -2.82 6.20 16.28
N GLY A 137 -2.31 5.29 17.11
CA GLY A 137 -1.88 5.54 18.49
C GLY A 137 -2.79 4.87 19.53
N PRO A 138 -2.44 4.97 20.84
CA PRO A 138 -3.01 4.16 21.92
C PRO A 138 -4.54 4.19 22.05
N ASP A 139 -5.16 5.31 21.68
CA ASP A 139 -6.62 5.51 21.77
C ASP A 139 -7.39 4.96 20.55
N SER A 140 -6.68 4.49 19.51
CA SER A 140 -7.30 3.88 18.33
C SER A 140 -7.47 2.38 18.49
N SER A 141 -8.29 1.74 17.66
CA SER A 141 -8.44 0.29 17.66
C SER A 141 -8.67 -0.25 16.24
N ILE A 142 -8.52 -1.57 16.12
CA ILE A 142 -8.95 -2.36 14.96
C ILE A 142 -10.30 -3.07 15.18
N GLU A 143 -11.09 -2.62 16.16
CA GLU A 143 -12.46 -3.12 16.34
C GLU A 143 -13.27 -2.87 15.06
N ASP A 144 -14.02 -3.88 14.62
CA ASP A 144 -14.75 -3.91 13.34
C ASP A 144 -13.88 -3.70 12.07
N LYS A 145 -12.56 -3.93 12.17
CA LYS A 145 -11.61 -3.76 11.04
C LYS A 145 -10.92 -5.05 10.62
N ASP A 146 -11.56 -6.18 10.81
CA ASP A 146 -11.01 -7.51 10.50
C ASP A 146 -10.62 -7.69 9.03
N SER A 147 -11.41 -7.14 8.09
CA SER A 147 -11.12 -7.14 6.65
C SER A 147 -10.18 -6.05 6.16
N PHE A 148 -9.72 -5.14 7.02
CA PHE A 148 -8.79 -4.09 6.59
C PHE A 148 -7.37 -4.67 6.49
N PRO A 149 -6.53 -4.13 5.59
CA PRO A 149 -5.14 -4.53 5.53
C PRO A 149 -4.46 -4.25 6.87
N VAL A 150 -3.64 -5.20 7.33
CA VAL A 150 -2.78 -4.95 8.50
C VAL A 150 -1.70 -3.94 8.13
N VAL A 151 -1.44 -2.99 9.03
CA VAL A 151 -0.45 -1.92 8.87
C VAL A 151 0.40 -1.79 10.14
N GLN A 152 1.32 -0.81 10.18
CA GLN A 152 2.25 -0.61 11.28
C GLN A 152 3.19 -1.81 11.50
N LEU A 153 3.65 -2.38 10.39
CA LEU A 153 4.57 -3.50 10.34
C LEU A 153 5.86 -3.09 9.64
N THR A 154 6.99 -3.54 10.17
CA THR A 154 8.29 -3.50 9.51
C THR A 154 8.38 -4.58 8.43
N TYR A 155 9.47 -4.56 7.66
CA TYR A 155 9.76 -5.62 6.70
C TYR A 155 9.85 -6.99 7.39
N ASP A 156 10.52 -7.05 8.54
CA ASP A 156 10.75 -8.31 9.26
C ASP A 156 9.46 -8.88 9.87
N ASP A 157 8.53 -8.02 10.30
CA ASP A 157 7.21 -8.45 10.76
C ASP A 157 6.41 -9.12 9.62
N ALA A 158 6.43 -8.53 8.43
CA ALA A 158 5.78 -9.09 7.25
C ALA A 158 6.43 -10.41 6.81
N LEU A 159 7.77 -10.48 6.86
CA LEU A 159 8.53 -11.69 6.53
C LEU A 159 8.27 -12.83 7.53
N ALA A 160 8.16 -12.52 8.82
CA ALA A 160 7.85 -13.49 9.87
C ALA A 160 6.48 -14.13 9.66
N TYR A 161 5.45 -13.32 9.34
CA TYR A 161 4.13 -13.81 8.97
C TYR A 161 4.18 -14.71 7.73
N ALA A 162 4.84 -14.25 6.65
CA ALA A 162 4.92 -15.02 5.41
C ALA A 162 5.61 -16.38 5.64
N THR A 163 6.69 -16.39 6.43
CA THR A 163 7.43 -17.59 6.80
C THR A 163 6.58 -18.56 7.62
N TRP A 164 5.79 -18.06 8.57
CA TRP A 164 4.86 -18.88 9.35
C TRP A 164 3.83 -19.60 8.47
N LEU A 165 3.35 -18.96 7.42
CA LEU A 165 2.48 -19.58 6.42
C LEU A 165 3.20 -20.56 5.46
N GLY A 166 4.53 -20.68 5.53
CA GLY A 166 5.32 -21.41 4.55
C GLY A 166 5.31 -20.75 3.16
N ARG A 167 5.24 -19.43 3.16
CA ARG A 167 5.21 -18.52 1.99
C ARG A 167 6.36 -17.52 2.11
N ARG A 168 6.43 -16.56 1.18
CA ARG A 168 7.42 -15.46 1.18
C ARG A 168 6.77 -14.14 0.75
N LEU A 169 7.50 -13.04 0.86
CA LEU A 169 7.12 -11.78 0.22
C LEU A 169 7.41 -11.85 -1.29
N PRO A 170 6.62 -11.19 -2.15
CA PRO A 170 6.90 -11.15 -3.57
C PRO A 170 8.21 -10.42 -3.85
N THR A 171 8.90 -10.82 -4.92
CA THR A 171 9.89 -9.93 -5.55
C THR A 171 9.18 -8.71 -6.16
N GLU A 172 9.89 -7.60 -6.32
CA GLU A 172 9.37 -6.43 -7.03
C GLU A 172 8.91 -6.79 -8.45
N ILE A 173 9.62 -7.70 -9.11
CA ILE A 173 9.32 -8.16 -10.47
C ILE A 173 8.02 -8.97 -10.50
N GLU A 174 7.85 -9.95 -9.60
CA GLU A 174 6.61 -10.73 -9.49
C GLU A 174 5.42 -9.84 -9.16
N TRP A 175 5.60 -8.91 -8.21
CA TRP A 175 4.55 -7.98 -7.82
C TRP A 175 4.11 -7.11 -9.01
N GLU A 176 5.05 -6.54 -9.77
CA GLU A 176 4.70 -5.72 -10.92
C GLU A 176 4.06 -6.53 -12.05
N TYR A 177 4.56 -7.73 -12.31
CA TYR A 177 3.95 -8.65 -13.28
C TYR A 177 2.49 -8.96 -12.91
N ALA A 178 2.26 -9.30 -11.64
CA ALA A 178 0.95 -9.56 -11.08
C ALA A 178 0.03 -8.32 -11.17
N SER A 179 0.56 -7.13 -10.82
CA SER A 179 -0.16 -5.86 -10.82
C SER A 179 -0.65 -5.48 -12.22
N ARG A 180 0.16 -5.71 -13.25
CA ARG A 180 -0.21 -5.46 -14.66
C ARG A 180 -1.38 -6.30 -15.15
N GLY A 181 -1.71 -7.43 -14.49
CA GLY A 181 -2.93 -8.19 -14.79
C GLY A 181 -3.05 -8.67 -16.25
N GLY A 182 -1.92 -8.96 -16.91
CA GLY A 182 -1.88 -9.36 -18.32
C GLY A 182 -1.87 -8.19 -19.33
N LEU A 183 -1.94 -6.94 -18.87
CA LEU A 183 -1.87 -5.76 -19.73
C LEU A 183 -0.42 -5.41 -20.09
N LYS A 184 -0.19 -5.04 -21.36
CA LYS A 184 1.12 -4.63 -21.86
C LYS A 184 1.22 -3.10 -21.92
N GLY A 185 2.14 -2.52 -21.16
CA GLY A 185 2.44 -1.09 -21.19
C GLY A 185 1.36 -0.18 -20.58
N ALA A 186 0.34 -0.75 -19.95
CA ALA A 186 -0.73 0.02 -19.32
C ALA A 186 -0.20 0.90 -18.19
N SER A 187 -0.79 2.09 -18.03
CA SER A 187 -0.44 3.03 -16.96
C SER A 187 -0.94 2.56 -15.57
N TYR A 188 -2.05 1.84 -15.51
CA TYR A 188 -2.66 1.28 -14.30
C TYR A 188 -2.98 -0.20 -14.46
N SER A 189 -3.27 -0.87 -13.34
CA SER A 189 -3.62 -2.29 -13.26
C SER A 189 -4.87 -2.69 -14.07
N TRP A 190 -5.66 -1.70 -14.50
CA TRP A 190 -6.89 -1.84 -15.29
C TRP A 190 -6.85 -1.13 -16.66
N GLY A 191 -5.74 -0.49 -17.03
CA GLY A 191 -5.62 0.24 -18.31
C GLY A 191 -5.14 1.68 -18.15
N GLU A 192 -5.72 2.61 -18.90
CA GLU A 192 -5.25 4.01 -19.00
C GLU A 192 -6.13 5.02 -18.26
N GLU A 193 -7.36 4.67 -17.90
CA GLU A 193 -8.25 5.58 -17.19
C GLU A 193 -7.76 5.83 -15.76
N LYS A 194 -7.71 7.11 -15.35
CA LYS A 194 -7.23 7.49 -14.02
C LYS A 194 -8.10 6.89 -12.90
N PRO A 195 -7.55 6.68 -11.69
CA PRO A 195 -8.27 6.03 -10.58
C PRO A 195 -9.60 6.69 -10.18
N HIS A 196 -9.70 8.02 -10.31
CA HIS A 196 -10.85 8.84 -9.91
C HIS A 196 -11.79 9.23 -11.08
N MET A 197 -11.52 8.76 -12.30
CA MET A 197 -12.40 9.03 -13.44
C MET A 197 -13.52 7.99 -13.49
N GLY A 198 -14.78 8.44 -13.53
CA GLY A 198 -15.95 7.56 -13.48
C GLY A 198 -16.14 6.94 -12.11
N GLU A 199 -16.39 5.63 -12.06
CA GLU A 199 -16.36 4.87 -10.80
C GLU A 199 -14.92 4.77 -10.30
N SER A 200 -14.74 4.93 -8.98
CA SER A 200 -13.43 4.82 -8.34
C SER A 200 -12.88 3.40 -8.50
N LYS A 201 -11.59 3.30 -8.85
CA LYS A 201 -10.93 2.00 -9.17
C LYS A 201 -9.87 1.59 -8.14
N ALA A 202 -9.57 2.48 -7.21
CA ALA A 202 -8.60 2.28 -6.15
C ALA A 202 -8.85 3.30 -5.03
N ASN A 203 -8.49 2.91 -3.80
CA ASN A 203 -8.45 3.81 -2.66
C ASN A 203 -7.20 4.70 -2.73
N THR A 204 -7.38 5.99 -2.99
CA THR A 204 -6.31 6.98 -3.17
C THR A 204 -6.73 8.32 -2.56
N TRP A 205 -5.90 9.35 -2.63
CA TRP A 205 -6.27 10.67 -2.12
C TRP A 205 -6.88 11.54 -3.22
N GLN A 206 -8.13 11.97 -3.04
CA GLN A 206 -8.77 12.97 -3.89
C GLN A 206 -8.80 14.34 -3.20
N GLY A 207 -8.38 15.39 -3.89
CA GLY A 207 -8.31 16.75 -3.33
C GLY A 207 -6.88 17.25 -3.11
N HIS A 208 -6.72 18.27 -2.26
CA HIS A 208 -5.44 18.92 -2.03
C HIS A 208 -4.68 18.24 -0.90
N PHE A 209 -3.80 17.30 -1.26
CA PHE A 209 -2.90 16.66 -0.30
C PHE A 209 -1.94 17.71 0.31
N PRO A 210 -1.60 17.63 1.62
CA PRO A 210 -2.09 16.70 2.64
C PRO A 210 -3.31 17.20 3.43
N PHE A 211 -3.96 18.29 2.99
CA PHE A 211 -4.91 19.07 3.79
C PHE A 211 -6.37 18.65 3.63
N THR A 212 -6.79 18.31 2.41
CA THR A 212 -8.19 18.03 2.09
C THR A 212 -8.31 16.73 1.31
N ASN A 213 -8.88 15.70 1.95
CA ASN A 213 -9.34 14.49 1.30
C ASN A 213 -10.85 14.58 1.05
N LEU A 214 -11.25 14.57 -0.22
CA LEU A 214 -12.64 14.66 -0.66
C LEU A 214 -13.42 13.36 -0.47
N LYS A 215 -12.74 12.24 -0.20
CA LYS A 215 -13.37 10.93 0.09
C LYS A 215 -14.30 10.50 -1.05
N GLU A 216 -13.92 10.75 -2.30
CA GLU A 216 -14.75 10.46 -3.46
C GLU A 216 -14.85 8.96 -3.72
N ASP A 217 -13.80 8.22 -3.35
CA ASP A 217 -13.72 6.76 -3.37
C ASP A 217 -14.40 6.07 -2.17
N GLY A 218 -14.93 6.85 -1.22
CA GLY A 218 -15.61 6.35 -0.03
C GLY A 218 -14.74 6.19 1.22
N PHE A 219 -13.42 6.44 1.16
CA PHE A 219 -12.50 6.21 2.27
C PHE A 219 -11.57 7.41 2.53
N VAL A 220 -11.31 7.68 3.82
CA VAL A 220 -10.33 8.71 4.24
C VAL A 220 -8.97 8.07 4.53
N GLY A 221 -8.99 6.85 5.05
CA GLY A 221 -7.82 6.00 5.29
C GLY A 221 -7.87 4.75 4.41
N SER A 222 -7.29 3.66 4.88
CA SER A 222 -7.46 2.33 4.26
C SER A 222 -8.93 1.95 4.13
N SER A 223 -9.23 1.10 3.15
CA SER A 223 -10.52 0.42 2.96
C SER A 223 -10.40 -1.06 3.39
N PRO A 224 -11.51 -1.76 3.61
CA PRO A 224 -11.48 -3.23 3.56
C PRO A 224 -10.83 -3.70 2.26
N VAL A 225 -10.20 -4.88 2.29
CA VAL A 225 -9.64 -5.47 1.09
C VAL A 225 -10.73 -5.84 0.09
N GLY A 226 -10.43 -5.76 -1.19
CA GLY A 226 -11.31 -6.11 -2.29
C GLY A 226 -12.51 -5.19 -2.50
N CYS A 227 -12.45 -3.93 -2.04
CA CYS A 227 -13.51 -2.94 -2.29
C CYS A 227 -13.57 -2.47 -3.75
N PHE A 228 -12.44 -2.54 -4.47
CA PHE A 228 -12.32 -2.06 -5.84
C PHE A 228 -12.22 -3.23 -6.83
N PRO A 229 -12.42 -3.01 -8.15
CA PRO A 229 -12.37 -4.07 -9.13
C PRO A 229 -11.01 -4.79 -9.15
N ALA A 230 -11.04 -6.12 -9.25
CA ALA A 230 -9.84 -6.90 -9.47
C ALA A 230 -9.23 -6.62 -10.86
N ASN A 231 -7.92 -6.74 -10.98
CA ASN A 231 -7.23 -6.68 -12.27
C ASN A 231 -7.47 -7.95 -13.12
N GLY A 232 -6.86 -8.03 -14.31
CA GLY A 232 -7.04 -9.15 -15.24
C GLY A 232 -6.58 -10.53 -14.71
N TYR A 233 -5.87 -10.57 -13.59
CA TYR A 233 -5.51 -11.81 -12.88
C TYR A 233 -6.38 -12.10 -11.66
N GLY A 234 -7.42 -11.29 -11.39
CA GLY A 234 -8.30 -11.51 -10.24
C GLY A 234 -7.69 -11.06 -8.91
N LEU A 235 -6.68 -10.18 -8.95
CA LEU A 235 -6.04 -9.57 -7.78
C LEU A 235 -6.65 -8.20 -7.50
N TYR A 236 -6.90 -7.95 -6.23
CA TYR A 236 -7.50 -6.72 -5.71
C TYR A 236 -6.43 -5.80 -5.13
N ASP A 237 -6.75 -4.51 -5.13
CA ASP A 237 -5.99 -3.46 -4.46
C ASP A 237 -4.50 -3.45 -4.80
N MET A 238 -4.12 -3.92 -6.00
CA MET A 238 -2.77 -3.77 -6.56
C MET A 238 -2.37 -2.31 -6.78
N THR A 239 -3.20 -1.36 -6.37
CA THR A 239 -3.09 0.06 -6.61
C THR A 239 -3.85 0.79 -5.51
N GLY A 240 -3.15 1.63 -4.76
CA GLY A 240 -3.73 2.36 -3.63
C GLY A 240 -3.92 1.47 -2.40
N ASN A 241 -4.88 1.83 -1.54
CA ASN A 241 -5.13 1.22 -0.24
C ASN A 241 -3.90 1.27 0.67
N VAL A 242 -3.03 0.26 0.69
CA VAL A 242 -1.74 0.32 1.40
C VAL A 242 -0.58 0.02 0.47
N TRP A 243 0.56 0.62 0.75
CA TRP A 243 1.82 0.20 0.16
C TRP A 243 2.12 -1.24 0.53
N GLU A 244 2.82 -1.97 -0.33
CA GLU A 244 3.13 -3.37 -0.08
C GLU A 244 4.63 -3.63 -0.07
N TRP A 245 5.08 -4.32 0.98
CA TRP A 245 6.44 -4.84 1.07
C TRP A 245 6.75 -5.86 -0.03
N THR A 246 7.95 -5.75 -0.60
CA THR A 246 8.56 -6.77 -1.45
C THR A 246 9.89 -7.23 -0.84
N GLU A 247 10.35 -8.44 -1.14
CA GLU A 247 11.66 -8.92 -0.69
C GLU A 247 12.84 -8.23 -1.39
N SER A 248 12.56 -7.53 -2.49
CA SER A 248 13.59 -6.95 -3.35
C SER A 248 14.26 -5.73 -2.71
N PRO A 249 15.61 -5.67 -2.72
CA PRO A 249 16.32 -4.47 -2.33
C PRO A 249 15.97 -3.30 -3.25
N TYR A 250 15.93 -2.09 -2.70
CA TYR A 250 15.70 -0.90 -3.52
C TYR A 250 17.00 -0.43 -4.20
N GLY A 251 16.85 0.12 -5.40
CA GLY A 251 17.91 0.86 -6.09
C GLY A 251 17.33 2.10 -6.79
N PRO A 252 18.09 3.20 -6.93
CA PRO A 252 17.58 4.45 -7.52
C PRO A 252 17.33 4.38 -9.03
N ASP A 253 17.69 3.28 -9.69
CA ASP A 253 17.36 2.95 -11.08
C ASP A 253 17.50 1.43 -11.31
N HIS A 254 17.24 0.96 -12.53
CA HIS A 254 17.43 -0.45 -12.93
C HIS A 254 18.75 -0.69 -13.68
N LYS A 255 19.77 0.16 -13.52
CA LYS A 255 20.98 0.08 -14.37
C LYS A 255 22.03 -0.90 -13.85
N ARG A 256 21.96 -1.29 -12.57
CA ARG A 256 22.91 -2.20 -11.93
C ARG A 256 22.30 -2.81 -10.68
N ASP A 257 22.99 -3.82 -10.15
CA ASP A 257 22.74 -4.34 -8.82
C ASP A 257 23.25 -3.35 -7.74
N TYR A 258 22.41 -3.08 -6.74
CA TYR A 258 22.68 -2.21 -5.61
C TYR A 258 22.94 -2.97 -4.30
N GLY A 259 22.99 -4.30 -4.36
CA GLY A 259 23.23 -5.18 -3.22
C GLY A 259 21.97 -5.51 -2.42
N GLU A 260 22.06 -6.54 -1.56
CA GLU A 260 20.93 -7.13 -0.84
C GLU A 260 20.26 -6.20 0.19
N LYS A 261 21.01 -5.20 0.67
CA LYS A 261 20.54 -4.16 1.61
C LYS A 261 19.82 -3.01 0.90
N GLY A 262 19.88 -2.96 -0.43
CA GLY A 262 19.42 -1.83 -1.21
C GLY A 262 20.22 -0.55 -0.96
N TYR A 263 19.89 0.48 -1.74
CA TYR A 263 20.54 1.77 -1.68
C TYR A 263 19.57 2.86 -2.13
N ASP A 264 19.34 3.86 -1.28
CA ASP A 264 18.69 5.11 -1.64
C ASP A 264 19.66 6.27 -1.42
N PRO A 265 20.05 7.03 -2.46
CA PRO A 265 20.95 8.17 -2.30
C PRO A 265 20.39 9.28 -1.39
N GLN A 266 19.08 9.30 -1.12
CA GLN A 266 18.45 10.25 -0.20
C GLN A 266 18.58 9.82 1.27
N GLN A 267 18.92 8.57 1.53
CA GLN A 267 19.02 7.98 2.87
C GLN A 267 20.31 7.14 2.99
N PRO A 268 21.50 7.77 2.86
CA PRO A 268 22.76 7.04 2.84
C PRO A 268 23.00 6.30 4.16
N GLY A 269 23.32 5.01 4.07
CA GLY A 269 23.61 4.15 5.22
C GLY A 269 22.38 3.47 5.84
N VAL A 270 21.18 3.77 5.35
CA VAL A 270 19.94 3.09 5.74
C VAL A 270 19.71 1.90 4.81
N GLU A 271 19.41 0.74 5.39
CA GLU A 271 18.99 -0.44 4.65
C GLU A 271 17.54 -0.25 4.17
N VAL A 272 17.31 -0.45 2.87
CA VAL A 272 16.04 -0.11 2.24
C VAL A 272 15.52 -1.24 1.36
N LYS A 273 14.23 -1.54 1.51
CA LYS A 273 13.49 -2.46 0.62
C LYS A 273 12.58 -1.67 -0.31
N THR A 274 12.13 -2.34 -1.36
CA THR A 274 11.23 -1.73 -2.34
C THR A 274 9.77 -1.91 -1.93
N LEU A 275 9.03 -0.80 -1.86
CA LEU A 275 7.57 -0.80 -1.78
C LEU A 275 6.95 -0.64 -3.17
N LYS A 276 5.78 -1.28 -3.35
CA LYS A 276 4.96 -1.18 -4.57
C LYS A 276 3.50 -0.83 -4.24
N GLY A 277 2.78 -0.30 -5.23
CA GLY A 277 1.31 -0.12 -5.18
C GLY A 277 0.78 1.26 -4.81
N GLY A 278 1.52 2.08 -4.06
CA GLY A 278 0.97 3.30 -3.50
C GLY A 278 0.04 3.01 -2.31
N SER A 279 -0.59 4.04 -1.75
CA SER A 279 -1.56 3.89 -0.65
C SER A 279 -2.72 4.87 -0.80
N PHE A 280 -3.66 4.84 0.14
CA PHE A 280 -4.75 5.81 0.29
C PHE A 280 -4.26 7.27 0.41
N LEU A 281 -2.97 7.51 0.67
CA LEU A 281 -2.37 8.84 0.73
C LEU A 281 -1.79 9.32 -0.62
N CYS A 282 -1.71 8.46 -1.62
CA CYS A 282 -1.16 8.82 -2.93
C CYS A 282 -2.16 9.66 -3.74
N SER A 283 -1.70 10.76 -4.33
CA SER A 283 -2.52 11.73 -5.05
C SER A 283 -1.89 12.14 -6.38
N ASP A 284 -2.72 12.55 -7.34
CA ASP A 284 -2.28 13.12 -8.63
C ASP A 284 -1.34 14.33 -8.46
N ASN A 285 -1.49 15.10 -7.38
CA ASN A 285 -0.79 16.36 -7.15
C ASN A 285 0.44 16.26 -6.23
N TYR A 286 0.75 15.08 -5.69
CA TYR A 286 1.91 14.90 -4.80
C TYR A 286 2.64 13.57 -5.04
N CYS A 287 1.92 12.44 -5.03
CA CYS A 287 2.51 11.11 -5.15
C CYS A 287 1.72 10.24 -6.12
N GLN A 288 2.17 10.16 -7.38
CA GLN A 288 1.56 9.34 -8.43
C GLN A 288 2.13 7.91 -8.46
N ARG A 289 2.36 7.34 -7.27
CA ARG A 289 2.97 6.02 -7.13
C ARG A 289 1.96 4.86 -7.06
N PHE A 290 0.69 5.14 -7.34
CA PHE A 290 -0.38 4.15 -7.53
C PHE A 290 -0.35 3.51 -8.95
N ARG A 291 0.84 3.30 -9.52
CA ARG A 291 1.01 2.67 -10.85
C ARG A 291 1.80 1.37 -10.69
N PRO A 292 1.57 0.34 -11.53
CA PRO A 292 2.32 -0.91 -11.45
C PRO A 292 3.84 -0.73 -11.46
N ALA A 293 4.34 0.16 -12.32
CA ALA A 293 5.76 0.47 -12.46
C ALA A 293 6.35 1.27 -11.30
N SER A 294 5.51 1.93 -10.51
CA SER A 294 5.98 2.79 -9.43
C SER A 294 6.57 1.99 -8.29
N ARG A 295 7.56 2.63 -7.67
CA ARG A 295 8.38 2.06 -6.61
C ARG A 295 8.89 3.16 -5.68
N GLN A 296 9.08 2.79 -4.43
CA GLN A 296 9.54 3.68 -3.37
C GLN A 296 10.53 2.94 -2.49
N ALA A 297 11.63 3.62 -2.12
CA ALA A 297 12.53 3.14 -1.08
C ALA A 297 11.87 3.30 0.28
N GLN A 298 11.97 2.28 1.12
CA GLN A 298 11.50 2.33 2.50
C GLN A 298 12.55 1.74 3.42
N ASP A 299 12.85 2.45 4.51
CA ASP A 299 13.63 1.92 5.63
C ASP A 299 12.97 0.65 6.16
N PHE A 300 13.70 -0.46 6.08
CA PHE A 300 13.18 -1.79 6.42
C PHE A 300 12.68 -1.89 7.88
N SER A 301 13.24 -1.05 8.76
CA SER A 301 12.96 -1.04 10.20
C SER A 301 11.82 -0.10 10.61
N LEU A 302 11.27 0.68 9.67
CA LEU A 302 10.28 1.72 9.98
C LEU A 302 8.86 1.29 9.61
N ALA A 303 8.06 1.00 10.63
CA ALA A 303 6.63 0.77 10.52
C ALA A 303 5.85 2.09 10.28
N THR A 304 4.85 2.05 9.39
CA THR A 304 3.98 3.21 9.14
C THR A 304 2.50 2.84 8.97
N SER A 305 1.62 3.83 9.14
CA SER A 305 0.16 3.68 9.08
C SER A 305 -0.42 3.40 7.69
N HIS A 306 0.42 3.28 6.65
CA HIS A 306 -0.04 3.05 5.27
C HIS A 306 0.70 1.93 4.55
N ILE A 307 1.56 1.16 5.23
CA ILE A 307 2.31 0.05 4.64
C ILE A 307 1.78 -1.25 5.23
N GLY A 308 1.34 -2.14 4.34
CA GLY A 308 1.03 -3.54 4.60
C GLY A 308 1.81 -4.44 3.65
N PHE A 309 1.25 -5.60 3.31
CA PHE A 309 1.90 -6.56 2.42
C PHE A 309 0.91 -7.63 1.92
N ARG A 310 1.36 -8.40 0.94
CA ARG A 310 0.75 -9.66 0.51
C ARG A 310 1.83 -10.72 0.31
N THR A 311 1.48 -11.99 0.22
CA THR A 311 2.45 -13.09 0.13
C THR A 311 2.36 -13.87 -1.18
N VAL A 312 3.45 -14.57 -1.50
CA VAL A 312 3.56 -15.47 -2.67
C VAL A 312 4.17 -16.81 -2.29
N LYS A 313 4.06 -17.78 -3.22
CA LYS A 313 4.75 -19.08 -3.17
C LYS A 313 5.30 -19.45 -4.54
#